data_AF-A0A1E7HYI8-F1
#
_entry.id   AF-A0A1E7HYI8-F1
#
_cell.length_a   1.000
_cell.length_b   1.000
_cell.length_c   1.000
_cell.angle_alpha   90.00
_cell.angle_beta   90.00
_cell.angle_gamma   90.00
#
_symmetry.space_group_name_H-M   'P 1'
#
loop_
_entity.id
_entity.type
_entity.pdbx_description
1 polymer ?
#
loop_
_entity_poly.entity_id
_entity_poly.type
_entity_poly.pdbx_seq_one_letter_code
_entity_poly.pdbx_strand_id
1 'polypeptide(L)'
;MALYTFECESCGKVMDKVFPMEDCPREVTCIHCHRIAKKILATGHGGIQSDNDVKWLPSACEVLQKHGERPLETRTEYKKYLKDNGLIPGA
;
A
#
# COMPACT_ATOMS: atom_id res chain seq x y z
N MET A 1 -11.61 -9.77 -17.32
CA MET A 1 -10.43 -10.55 -16.89
C MET A 1 -9.52 -9.64 -16.08
N ALA A 2 -9.15 -10.03 -14.86
CA ALA A 2 -8.29 -9.27 -13.96
C ALA A 2 -7.08 -10.12 -13.55
N LEU A 3 -5.96 -9.45 -13.28
CA LEU A 3 -4.73 -10.09 -12.81
C LEU A 3 -4.79 -10.23 -11.28
N TYR A 4 -4.48 -11.42 -10.78
CA TYR A 4 -4.46 -11.72 -9.36
C TYR A 4 -3.14 -12.38 -8.99
N THR A 5 -2.59 -11.95 -7.86
CA THR A 5 -1.33 -12.45 -7.33
C THR A 5 -1.58 -13.51 -6.25
N PHE A 6 -0.82 -14.59 -6.31
CA PHE A 6 -0.89 -15.71 -5.37
C PHE A 6 0.50 -16.02 -4.83
N GLU A 7 0.59 -16.39 -3.55
CA GLU A 7 1.82 -16.81 -2.89
C GLU A 7 1.69 -18.26 -2.41
N CYS A 8 2.70 -19.09 -2.72
CA CYS A 8 2.74 -20.45 -2.24
C CYS A 8 3.38 -20.54 -0.86
N GLU A 9 2.62 -20.99 0.14
CA GLU A 9 3.11 -21.14 1.53
C GLU A 9 4.24 -22.17 1.67
N SER A 10 4.35 -23.13 0.74
CA SER A 10 5.37 -24.17 0.82
C SER A 10 6.71 -23.81 0.18
N CYS A 11 6.71 -23.03 -0.90
CA CYS A 11 7.95 -22.66 -1.60
C CYS A 11 8.22 -21.16 -1.64
N GLY A 12 7.35 -20.34 -1.04
CA GLY A 12 7.46 -18.88 -0.97
C GLY A 12 7.39 -18.15 -2.30
N LYS A 13 7.03 -18.84 -3.40
CA LYS A 13 7.03 -18.23 -4.73
C LYS A 13 5.71 -17.52 -4.99
N VAL A 14 5.85 -16.30 -5.49
CA VAL A 14 4.75 -15.45 -5.96
C VAL A 14 4.49 -15.70 -7.44
N MET A 15 3.22 -15.76 -7.84
CA MET A 15 2.81 -15.94 -9.22
C MET A 15 1.54 -15.16 -9.52
N ASP A 16 1.42 -14.70 -10.77
CA ASP A 16 0.23 -14.02 -11.24
C ASP A 16 -0.62 -14.93 -12.13
N LYS A 17 -1.93 -14.88 -11.93
CA LYS A 17 -2.91 -15.59 -12.76
C LYS A 17 -4.07 -14.67 -13.12
N VAL A 18 -4.61 -14.88 -14.31
CA VAL A 18 -5.76 -14.11 -14.81
C VAL A 18 -7.03 -14.90 -14.58
N PHE A 19 -8.02 -14.27 -13.97
CA PHE A 19 -9.36 -14.83 -13.79
C PHE A 19 -10.44 -13.79 -14.15
N PRO A 20 -11.66 -14.22 -14.51
CA PRO A 20 -12.84 -13.36 -14.43
C PRO A 20 -13.00 -12.84 -12.99
N MET A 21 -13.59 -11.65 -12.82
CA MET A 21 -13.75 -11.08 -11.47
C MET A 21 -14.68 -11.91 -10.60
N GLU A 22 -15.73 -12.48 -11.21
CA GLU A 22 -16.73 -13.33 -10.56
C GLU A 22 -16.21 -14.73 -10.20
N ASP A 23 -15.18 -15.21 -10.91
CA ASP A 23 -14.69 -16.59 -10.80
C ASP A 23 -13.28 -16.69 -10.20
N CYS A 24 -12.77 -15.63 -9.58
CA CYS A 24 -11.42 -15.66 -9.01
C CYS A 24 -11.38 -16.56 -7.75
N PRO A 25 -10.68 -17.71 -7.77
CA PRO A 25 -10.60 -18.59 -6.62
C PRO A 25 -9.70 -17.98 -5.53
N ARG A 26 -9.93 -18.38 -4.28
CA ARG A 26 -9.08 -17.99 -3.14
C ARG A 26 -7.72 -18.70 -3.15
N GLU A 27 -7.67 -19.89 -3.75
CA GLU A 27 -6.50 -20.75 -3.76
C GLU A 27 -6.30 -21.34 -5.17
N VAL A 28 -5.04 -21.50 -5.55
CA VAL A 28 -4.64 -22.12 -6.82
C VAL A 28 -3.47 -23.07 -6.61
N THR A 29 -3.31 -24.01 -7.55
CA THR A 29 -2.12 -24.87 -7.56
C THR A 29 -0.89 -24.07 -7.96
N CYS A 30 0.15 -24.17 -7.13
CA CYS A 30 1.47 -23.59 -7.37
C CYS A 30 2.13 -24.24 -8.58
N ILE A 31 2.62 -23.44 -9.52
CA ILE A 31 3.27 -23.93 -10.74
C ILE A 31 4.67 -24.53 -10.50
N HIS A 32 5.26 -24.33 -9.31
CA HIS A 32 6.63 -24.74 -9.01
C HIS A 32 6.73 -25.98 -8.12
N CYS A 33 5.84 -26.11 -7.13
CA CYS A 33 5.86 -27.24 -6.20
C CYS A 33 4.54 -28.01 -6.13
N HIS A 34 3.55 -27.63 -6.95
CA HIS A 34 2.23 -28.26 -7.04
C HIS A 34 1.42 -28.29 -5.73
N ARG A 35 1.85 -27.55 -4.71
CA ARG A 35 1.09 -27.33 -3.47
C ARG A 35 0.18 -26.11 -3.59
N ILE A 36 -0.52 -25.79 -2.51
CA ILE A 36 -1.48 -24.70 -2.45
C ILE A 36 -0.77 -23.34 -2.47
N ALA A 37 -1.27 -22.42 -3.28
CA ALA A 37 -0.93 -21.01 -3.27
C ALA A 37 -2.18 -20.17 -2.99
N LYS A 38 -2.08 -19.23 -2.06
CA LYS A 38 -3.19 -18.40 -1.60
C LYS A 38 -3.16 -17.05 -2.28
N LYS A 39 -4.33 -16.52 -2.62
CA LYS A 39 -4.46 -15.18 -3.19
C LYS A 39 -3.96 -14.16 -2.18
N ILE A 40 -3.02 -13.33 -2.59
CA ILE A 40 -2.54 -12.22 -1.78
C ILE A 40 -3.04 -10.92 -2.40
N LEU A 41 -3.42 -9.98 -1.54
CA LEU A 41 -3.52 -8.59 -1.96
C LEU A 41 -2.08 -8.10 -2.03
N ALA A 42 -1.51 -8.11 -3.23
CA ALA A 42 -0.29 -7.37 -3.47
C ALA A 42 -0.60 -5.92 -3.05
N THR A 43 -0.03 -5.48 -1.94
CA THR A 43 0.05 -4.06 -1.63
C THR A 43 0.88 -3.49 -2.77
N GLY A 44 0.21 -3.04 -3.83
CA GLY A 44 0.91 -2.43 -4.95
C GLY A 44 1.86 -1.40 -4.38
N HIS A 45 3.05 -1.26 -4.96
CA HIS A 45 3.84 -0.05 -4.77
C HIS A 45 2.86 1.10 -4.99
N GLY A 46 2.50 1.80 -3.91
CA GLY A 46 1.25 2.54 -3.82
C GLY A 46 1.01 3.34 -5.09
N GLY A 47 -0.21 3.26 -5.64
CA GLY A 47 -0.59 3.96 -6.87
C GLY A 47 -0.05 5.40 -6.87
N ILE A 48 0.27 5.92 -8.07
CA ILE A 48 0.96 7.20 -8.30
C ILE A 48 0.70 8.17 -7.15
N GLN A 49 1.68 8.31 -6.27
CA GLN A 49 1.56 9.18 -5.10
C GLN A 49 1.83 10.60 -5.60
N SER A 50 0.77 11.36 -5.86
CA SER A 50 0.89 12.79 -6.11
C SER A 50 1.36 13.48 -4.82
N ASP A 51 2.38 14.32 -4.92
CA ASP A 51 2.85 15.11 -3.78
C ASP A 51 1.90 16.28 -3.45
N ASN A 52 1.15 16.73 -4.46
CA ASN A 52 0.29 17.93 -4.39
C ASN A 52 -1.21 17.62 -4.27
N ASP A 53 -1.66 16.42 -4.68
CA ASP A 53 -3.09 16.01 -4.58
C ASP A 53 -3.29 15.03 -3.43
N VAL A 54 -3.19 15.57 -2.20
CA VAL A 54 -3.17 14.79 -0.96
C VAL A 54 -4.43 15.08 -0.15
N LYS A 55 -5.54 14.43 -0.51
CA LYS A 55 -6.87 14.72 0.07
C LYS A 55 -6.99 14.55 1.59
N TRP A 56 -6.13 13.73 2.19
CA TRP A 56 -6.11 13.51 3.64
C TRP A 56 -5.28 14.55 4.41
N LEU A 57 -4.45 15.35 3.72
CA LEU A 57 -3.51 16.28 4.36
C LEU A 57 -4.20 17.36 5.21
N PRO A 58 -5.30 18.00 4.77
CA PRO A 58 -5.97 19.01 5.58
C PRO A 58 -6.41 18.49 6.95
N SER A 59 -6.99 17.28 6.98
CA SER A 59 -7.41 16.64 8.23
C SER A 59 -6.22 16.28 9.13
N ALA A 60 -5.08 15.90 8.56
CA ALA A 60 -3.87 15.64 9.34
C ALA A 60 -3.30 16.93 9.94
N CYS A 61 -3.36 18.06 9.21
CA CYS A 61 -2.90 19.36 9.69
C CYS A 61 -3.68 19.87 10.90
N GLU A 62 -4.99 19.62 10.97
CA GLU A 62 -5.84 20.00 12.13
C GLU A 62 -5.36 19.39 13.45
N VAL A 63 -4.78 18.19 13.39
CA VAL A 63 -4.30 17.46 14.58
C VAL A 63 -2.84 17.76 14.87
N LEU A 64 -2.02 17.89 13.81
CA LEU A 64 -0.57 18.00 13.95
C LEU A 64 -0.08 19.43 14.17
N GLN A 65 -0.63 20.40 13.43
CA GLN A 65 -0.13 21.77 13.44
C GLN A 65 -0.77 22.60 14.53
N LYS A 66 0.02 23.42 15.21
CA LYS A 66 -0.50 24.35 16.23
C LYS A 66 -1.28 25.48 15.57
N HIS A 67 -2.23 26.05 16.30
CA HIS A 67 -3.03 27.17 15.83
C HIS A 67 -2.13 28.36 15.44
N GLY A 68 -2.16 28.77 14.17
CA GLY A 68 -1.37 29.88 13.62
C GLY A 68 -0.14 29.48 12.79
N GLU A 69 0.19 28.19 12.67
CA GLU A 69 1.21 27.72 11.74
C GLU A 69 0.69 27.74 10.28
N ARG A 70 1.60 27.94 9.31
CA ARG A 70 1.25 27.81 7.89
C ARG A 70 0.81 26.37 7.61
N PRO A 71 -0.35 26.14 6.97
CA PRO A 71 -0.78 24.80 6.60
C PRO A 71 0.25 24.08 5.72
N LEU A 72 0.48 22.80 5.98
CA LEU A 72 1.27 21.95 5.08
C LEU A 72 0.49 21.75 3.78
N GLU A 73 1.17 21.93 2.65
CA GLU A 73 0.54 21.88 1.31
C GLU A 73 0.91 20.60 0.56
N THR A 74 2.04 19.97 0.91
CA THR A 74 2.54 18.77 0.21
C THR A 74 2.82 17.60 1.15
N ARG A 75 2.82 16.39 0.58
CA ARG A 75 3.19 15.16 1.31
C ARG A 75 4.67 15.19 1.72
N THR A 76 5.53 15.83 0.94
CA THR A 76 6.94 16.07 1.29
C THR A 76 7.07 16.96 2.53
N GLU A 77 6.37 18.08 2.59
CA GLU A 77 6.35 18.97 3.76
C GLU A 77 5.83 18.24 5.00
N TYR A 78 4.76 17.45 4.85
CA TYR A 78 4.23 16.62 5.92
C TYR A 78 5.27 15.64 6.48
N LYS A 79 5.95 14.88 5.62
CA LYS A 79 6.99 13.95 6.05
C LYS A 79 8.15 14.65 6.75
N LYS A 80 8.55 15.81 6.23
CA LYS A 80 9.59 16.64 6.84
C LYS A 80 9.17 17.13 8.23
N TYR A 81 7.95 17.65 8.36
CA TYR A 81 7.38 18.10 9.63
C TYR A 81 7.39 16.98 10.67
N LEU A 82 6.94 15.78 10.31
CA LEU A 82 6.95 14.63 11.21
C LEU A 82 8.36 14.24 11.66
N LYS A 83 9.35 14.30 10.77
CA LYS A 83 10.75 14.00 11.09
C LYS A 83 11.36 15.06 12.01
N ASP A 84 11.15 16.33 11.69
CA ASP A 84 11.69 17.47 12.43
C ASP A 84 11.09 17.55 13.85
N ASN A 85 9.82 17.12 14.03
CA ASN A 85 9.15 17.07 15.32
C ASN A 85 9.27 15.71 16.05
N GLY A 86 10.03 14.75 15.50
CA GLY A 86 10.24 13.44 16.14
C GLY A 86 8.97 12.59 16.30
N LEU A 87 7.96 12.80 15.44
CA LEU A 87 6.65 12.15 15.52
C LEU A 87 6.61 10.77 14.83
N ILE A 88 7.70 10.35 14.20
CA ILE A 88 7.86 9.00 13.64
C ILE A 88 8.89 8.27 14.51
N PRO A 89 8.55 7.08 15.09
CA PRO A 89 9.55 6.24 15.73
C PRO A 89 10.62 5.91 14.68
N GLY A 90 11.89 6.20 15.01
CA GLY A 90 13.01 6.05 14.08
C GLY A 90 12.95 4.73 13.32
N ALA A 91 13.10 4.82 12.01
CA ALA A 91 13.15 3.70 11.08
C ALA A 91 14.19 2.65 11.50
#